data_AF-A0A8D8G912-F1
#
_entry.id   AF-A0A8D8G912-F1
#
_cell.length_a   1.000
_cell.length_b   1.000
_cell.length_c   1.000
_cell.angle_alpha   90.00
_cell.angle_beta   90.00
_cell.angle_gamma   90.00
#
_symmetry.space_group_name_H-M   'P 1'
#
loop_
_entity.id
_entity.type
_entity.pdbx_description
1 polymer ?
#
loop_
_entity_poly.entity_id
_entity_poly.type
_entity_poly.pdbx_seq_one_letter_code
_entity_poly.pdbx_strand_id
1 'polypeptide(L)'
;YTKRSDAFELRHDARNLRNETRIQSYWDTYHNNDKLSDRVAELDRWRETMRILLKRVNTEIGDLKEEKACTERDLDALITPLTVVTDSISMRDCRLGSELTYDEGDTELKNELCIVENNQRLLRDQNQGAWEQLNRLQEVKFKLELDLTDKDEAQDID
;
A
#
# COMPACT_ATOMS: atom_id res chain seq x y z
N TYR A 1 8.33 -81.22 -10.23
CA TYR A 1 8.00 -80.34 -11.36
C TYR A 1 7.57 -78.94 -10.91
N THR A 2 6.97 -78.79 -9.72
CA THR A 2 6.50 -77.53 -9.11
C THR A 2 7.59 -76.47 -8.89
N LYS A 3 8.68 -76.78 -8.19
CA LYS A 3 9.73 -75.78 -7.83
C LYS A 3 10.34 -75.00 -9.01
N ARG A 4 10.38 -75.59 -10.22
CA ARG A 4 10.92 -74.92 -11.43
C ARG A 4 9.89 -73.99 -12.07
N SER A 5 8.60 -74.35 -12.00
CA SER A 5 7.48 -73.49 -12.42
C SER A 5 7.38 -72.28 -11.50
N ASP A 6 7.37 -72.50 -10.18
CA ASP A 6 7.29 -71.44 -9.17
C ASP A 6 8.44 -70.44 -9.32
N ALA A 7 9.66 -70.92 -9.58
CA ALA A 7 10.82 -70.05 -9.81
C ALA A 7 10.74 -69.29 -11.15
N PHE A 8 10.05 -69.82 -12.15
CA PHE A 8 9.82 -69.11 -13.41
C PHE A 8 8.76 -68.03 -13.25
N GLU A 9 7.64 -68.35 -12.59
CA GLU A 9 6.58 -67.41 -12.24
C GLU A 9 7.13 -66.25 -11.40
N LEU A 10 7.88 -66.54 -10.33
CA LEU A 10 8.51 -65.51 -9.50
C LEU A 10 9.41 -64.55 -10.30
N ARG A 11 10.20 -65.07 -11.26
CA ARG A 11 11.06 -64.23 -12.12
C ARG A 11 10.24 -63.42 -13.12
N HIS A 12 9.14 -63.97 -13.61
CA HIS A 12 8.23 -63.29 -14.51
C HIS A 12 7.54 -62.14 -13.77
N ASP A 13 7.00 -62.40 -12.59
CA ASP A 13 6.33 -61.41 -11.74
C ASP A 13 7.30 -60.32 -11.29
N ALA A 14 8.51 -60.68 -10.86
CA ALA A 14 9.55 -59.70 -10.51
C ALA A 14 9.92 -58.79 -11.70
N ARG A 15 9.95 -59.34 -12.93
CA ARG A 15 10.20 -58.54 -14.14
C ARG A 15 9.03 -57.62 -14.46
N ASN A 16 7.80 -58.11 -14.32
CA ASN A 16 6.59 -57.33 -14.55
C ASN A 16 6.51 -56.18 -13.55
N LEU A 17 6.69 -56.47 -12.25
CA LEU A 17 6.71 -55.46 -11.19
C LEU A 17 7.80 -54.41 -11.45
N ARG A 18 9.02 -54.82 -11.79
CA ARG A 18 10.10 -53.86 -12.11
C ARG A 18 9.75 -52.95 -13.29
N ASN A 19 9.12 -53.50 -14.32
CA ASN A 19 8.71 -52.72 -15.49
C ASN A 19 7.58 -51.75 -15.13
N GLU A 20 6.59 -52.21 -14.38
CA GLU A 20 5.47 -51.38 -13.89
C GLU A 20 5.98 -50.24 -13.00
N THR A 21 6.81 -50.55 -12.00
CA THR A 21 7.43 -49.52 -11.13
C THR A 21 8.23 -48.53 -11.96
N ARG A 22 9.00 -48.98 -12.96
CA ARG A 22 9.76 -48.07 -13.82
C ARG A 22 8.87 -47.14 -14.64
N ILE A 23 7.79 -47.67 -15.21
CA ILE A 23 6.83 -46.86 -15.99
C ILE A 23 6.12 -45.86 -15.07
N GLN A 24 5.68 -46.32 -13.90
CA GLN A 24 5.02 -45.49 -12.91
C GLN A 24 5.94 -44.36 -12.44
N SER A 25 7.18 -44.66 -12.03
CA SER A 25 8.15 -43.65 -11.63
C SER A 25 8.45 -42.64 -12.75
N TYR A 26 8.57 -43.09 -14.00
CA TYR A 26 8.78 -42.18 -15.13
C TYR A 26 7.63 -41.18 -15.28
N TRP A 27 6.39 -41.67 -15.24
CA TRP A 27 5.22 -40.80 -15.35
C TRP A 27 5.06 -39.91 -14.13
N ASP A 28 5.30 -40.41 -12.92
CA ASP A 28 5.22 -39.61 -11.70
C ASP A 28 6.25 -38.47 -11.73
N THR A 29 7.49 -38.75 -12.14
CA THR A 29 8.52 -37.72 -12.32
C THR A 29 8.12 -36.71 -13.39
N TYR A 30 7.60 -37.17 -14.53
CA TYR A 30 7.15 -36.27 -15.61
C TYR A 30 6.05 -35.32 -15.14
N HIS A 31 4.98 -35.85 -14.53
CA HIS A 31 3.87 -35.02 -14.06
C HIS A 31 4.27 -34.11 -12.90
N ASN A 32 5.24 -34.52 -12.06
CA ASN A 32 5.76 -33.67 -11.00
C ASN A 32 6.54 -32.48 -11.60
N ASN A 33 7.44 -32.75 -12.54
CA ASN A 33 8.22 -31.71 -13.21
C ASN A 33 7.32 -30.71 -13.96
N ASP A 34 6.27 -31.19 -14.63
CA ASP A 34 5.31 -30.34 -15.33
C ASP A 34 4.57 -29.40 -14.37
N LYS A 35 4.05 -29.94 -13.25
CA LYS A 35 3.42 -29.14 -12.19
C LYS A 35 4.37 -28.16 -11.52
N LEU A 36 5.64 -28.54 -11.36
CA LEU A 36 6.66 -27.67 -10.80
C LEU A 36 6.93 -26.50 -11.76
N SER A 37 7.04 -26.76 -13.06
CA SER A 37 7.19 -25.73 -14.10
C SER A 37 6.03 -24.73 -14.08
N ASP A 38 4.79 -25.21 -13.98
CA ASP A 38 3.61 -24.36 -13.87
C ASP A 38 3.66 -23.47 -12.62
N ARG A 39 4.07 -24.03 -11.48
CA ARG A 39 4.21 -23.30 -10.22
C ARG A 39 5.29 -22.21 -10.29
N VAL A 40 6.43 -22.49 -10.90
CA VAL A 40 7.50 -21.50 -11.14
C VAL A 40 6.97 -20.35 -12.00
N ALA A 41 6.28 -20.66 -13.10
CA ALA A 41 5.69 -19.65 -13.98
C ALA A 41 4.59 -18.82 -13.29
N GLU A 42 3.87 -19.41 -12.34
CA GLU A 42 2.92 -18.68 -11.50
C GLU A 42 3.64 -17.74 -10.51
N LEU A 43 4.66 -18.22 -9.81
CA LEU A 43 5.46 -17.41 -8.87
C LEU A 43 6.08 -16.19 -9.56
N ASP A 44 6.61 -16.37 -10.77
CA ASP A 44 7.16 -15.28 -11.59
C ASP A 44 6.11 -14.20 -11.89
N ARG A 45 4.89 -14.60 -12.25
CA ARG A 45 3.77 -13.67 -12.52
C ARG A 45 3.37 -12.90 -11.28
N TRP A 46 3.27 -13.57 -10.12
CA TRP A 46 2.95 -12.91 -8.86
C TRP A 46 4.02 -11.90 -8.46
N ARG A 47 5.29 -12.25 -8.65
CA ARG A 47 6.42 -11.37 -8.36
C ARG A 47 6.41 -10.12 -9.22
N GLU A 48 6.21 -10.25 -10.53
CA GLU A 48 6.12 -9.10 -11.42
C GLU A 48 4.96 -8.19 -11.02
N THR A 49 3.81 -8.77 -10.69
CA THR A 49 2.65 -8.03 -10.18
C THR A 49 2.99 -7.26 -8.90
N MET A 50 3.68 -7.90 -7.94
CA MET A 50 4.10 -7.25 -6.70
C MET A 50 5.11 -6.13 -6.93
N ARG A 51 6.06 -6.29 -7.86
CA ARG A 51 7.01 -5.22 -8.23
C ARG A 51 6.31 -4.01 -8.83
N ILE A 52 5.33 -4.24 -9.71
CA ILE A 52 4.49 -3.17 -10.27
C ILE A 52 3.70 -2.46 -9.16
N LEU A 53 3.08 -3.21 -8.26
CA LEU A 53 2.33 -2.65 -7.13
C LEU A 53 3.24 -1.83 -6.21
N LEU A 54 4.43 -2.32 -5.88
CA LEU A 54 5.41 -1.60 -5.06
C LEU A 54 5.81 -0.28 -5.73
N LYS A 55 6.04 -0.27 -7.04
CA LYS A 55 6.33 0.96 -7.78
C LYS A 55 5.18 1.97 -7.69
N ARG A 56 3.94 1.50 -7.84
CA ARG A 56 2.74 2.35 -7.72
C ARG A 56 2.60 2.92 -6.33
N VAL A 57 2.76 2.11 -5.28
CA VAL A 57 2.71 2.56 -3.88
C VAL A 57 3.80 3.60 -3.60
N ASN A 58 5.02 3.41 -4.10
CA ASN A 58 6.09 4.40 -3.94
C ASN A 58 5.77 5.72 -4.64
N THR A 59 5.12 5.68 -5.81
CA THR A 59 4.69 6.89 -6.54
C THR A 59 3.62 7.62 -5.73
N GLU A 60 2.58 6.92 -5.30
CA GLU A 60 1.49 7.46 -4.47
C GLU A 60 2.02 8.09 -3.16
N ILE A 61 2.99 7.45 -2.51
CA ILE A 61 3.65 8.01 -1.31
C ILE A 61 4.36 9.33 -1.64
N GLY A 62 5.00 9.42 -2.81
CA GLY A 62 5.68 10.64 -3.27
C GLY A 62 4.68 11.77 -3.47
N ASP A 63 3.65 11.51 -4.28
CA ASP A 63 2.62 12.49 -4.63
C ASP A 63 1.87 12.99 -3.37
N LEU A 64 1.49 12.07 -2.47
CA LEU A 64 0.79 12.43 -1.24
C LEU A 64 1.67 13.22 -0.25
N LYS A 65 2.99 12.98 -0.24
CA LYS A 65 3.93 13.80 0.55
C LYS A 65 4.04 15.22 0.02
N GLU A 66 4.11 15.36 -1.30
CA GLU A 66 4.16 16.68 -1.95
C GLU A 66 2.87 17.46 -1.67
N GLU A 67 1.71 16.83 -1.86
CA GLU A 67 0.42 17.45 -1.60
C GLU A 67 0.26 17.85 -0.13
N LYS A 68 0.65 16.97 0.81
CA LYS A 68 0.65 17.30 2.24
C LYS A 68 1.52 18.52 2.54
N ALA A 69 2.70 18.61 1.93
CA ALA A 69 3.58 19.76 2.11
C ALA A 69 3.00 21.05 1.50
N CYS A 70 2.24 20.96 0.40
CA CYS A 70 1.46 22.09 -0.12
C CYS A 70 0.39 22.54 0.88
N THR A 71 -0.40 21.62 1.42
CA THR A 71 -1.41 21.93 2.44
C THR A 71 -0.81 22.57 3.70
N GLU A 72 0.39 22.15 4.12
CA GLU A 72 1.11 22.78 5.25
C GLU A 72 1.49 24.23 4.95
N ARG A 73 1.99 24.51 3.74
CA ARG A 73 2.30 25.88 3.33
C ARG A 73 1.06 26.75 3.26
N ASP A 74 -0.06 26.21 2.79
CA ASP A 74 -1.34 26.93 2.75
C ASP A 74 -1.85 27.22 4.17
N LEU A 75 -1.70 26.28 5.11
CA LEU A 75 -2.01 26.49 6.53
C LEU A 75 -1.14 27.60 7.14
N ASP A 76 0.15 27.62 6.85
CA ASP A 76 1.06 28.67 7.32
C ASP A 76 0.68 30.03 6.73
N ALA A 77 0.31 30.06 5.44
CA ALA A 77 -0.15 31.28 4.78
C ALA A 77 -1.43 31.87 5.40
N LEU A 78 -2.30 31.04 5.98
CA LEU A 78 -3.51 31.48 6.68
C LEU A 78 -3.23 32.13 8.05
N ILE A 79 -2.03 31.98 8.62
CA ILE A 79 -1.69 32.59 9.92
C ILE A 79 -1.76 34.12 9.82
N THR A 80 -1.16 34.70 8.79
CA THR A 80 -1.15 36.17 8.60
C THR A 80 -2.55 36.79 8.48
N PRO A 81 -3.44 36.36 7.57
CA PRO A 81 -4.78 36.93 7.47
C PRO A 81 -5.60 36.72 8.76
N LEU A 82 -5.43 35.58 9.45
CA LEU A 82 -6.10 35.35 10.74
C LEU A 82 -5.67 36.37 11.80
N THR A 83 -4.37 36.64 11.91
CA THR A 83 -3.85 37.68 12.82
C THR A 83 -4.40 39.05 12.44
N VAL A 84 -4.35 39.42 11.17
CA VAL A 84 -4.82 40.74 10.69
C VAL A 84 -6.30 40.96 10.99
N VAL A 85 -7.16 39.96 10.73
CA VAL A 85 -8.60 40.07 11.00
C VAL A 85 -8.86 40.16 12.50
N THR A 86 -8.17 39.34 13.31
CA THR A 86 -8.30 39.35 14.78
C THR A 86 -7.86 40.69 15.39
N ASP A 87 -6.74 41.23 14.94
CA ASP A 87 -6.22 42.53 15.36
C ASP A 87 -7.17 43.66 14.94
N SER A 88 -7.73 43.58 13.72
CA SER A 88 -8.68 44.57 13.20
C SER A 88 -9.97 44.61 14.02
N ILE A 89 -10.50 43.45 14.40
CA ILE A 89 -11.66 43.35 15.30
C ILE A 89 -11.30 43.92 16.67
N SER A 90 -10.17 43.51 17.24
CA SER A 90 -9.72 43.97 18.57
C SER A 90 -9.55 45.49 18.64
N MET A 91 -9.00 46.10 17.58
CA MET A 91 -8.85 47.55 17.46
C MET A 91 -10.20 48.28 17.39
N ARG A 92 -11.21 47.67 16.77
CA ARG A 92 -12.57 48.23 16.70
C ARG A 92 -13.31 48.08 18.03
N ASP A 93 -13.15 46.96 18.72
CA ASP A 93 -13.76 46.70 20.04
C ASP A 93 -13.24 47.67 21.11
N CYS A 94 -12.06 48.26 20.92
CA CYS A 94 -11.50 49.28 21.80
C CYS A 94 -12.07 50.69 21.60
N ARG A 95 -12.90 50.95 20.57
CA ARG A 95 -13.50 52.26 20.32
C ARG A 95 -14.62 52.55 21.32
N LEU A 96 -14.67 53.79 21.82
CA LEU A 96 -15.61 54.20 22.87
C LEU A 96 -16.40 55.46 22.48
N GLY A 97 -17.54 55.67 23.14
CA GLY A 97 -18.33 56.89 23.00
C GLY A 97 -18.86 57.10 21.58
N SER A 98 -18.58 58.26 20.99
CA SER A 98 -19.01 58.63 19.64
C SER A 98 -18.31 57.87 18.52
N GLU A 99 -17.23 57.14 18.81
CA GLU A 99 -16.46 56.36 17.83
C GLU A 99 -16.89 54.89 17.75
N LEU A 100 -17.87 54.46 18.56
CA LEU A 100 -18.40 53.10 18.52
C LEU A 100 -19.16 52.87 17.20
N THR A 101 -18.64 51.96 16.37
CA THR A 101 -19.16 51.70 15.03
C THR A 101 -19.54 50.23 14.84
N TYR A 102 -20.85 49.92 14.93
CA TYR A 102 -21.45 48.66 14.46
C TYR A 102 -21.90 48.83 13.00
N ASP A 103 -20.92 49.06 12.13
CA ASP A 103 -21.14 49.27 10.71
C ASP A 103 -21.01 47.96 9.92
N GLU A 104 -21.20 48.06 8.61
CA GLU A 104 -21.02 46.95 7.67
C GLU A 104 -19.61 46.34 7.76
N GLY A 105 -18.58 47.17 7.99
CA GLY A 105 -17.19 46.69 8.13
C GLY A 105 -16.97 45.80 9.35
N ASP A 106 -17.65 46.07 10.47
CA ASP A 106 -17.62 45.17 11.64
C ASP A 106 -18.24 43.80 11.33
N THR A 107 -19.33 43.80 10.56
CA THR A 107 -20.02 42.58 10.15
C THR A 107 -19.16 41.76 9.19
N GLU A 108 -18.56 42.41 8.19
CA GLU A 108 -17.69 41.75 7.22
C GLU A 108 -16.41 41.19 7.86
N LEU A 109 -15.79 41.90 8.81
CA LEU A 109 -14.62 41.37 9.53
C LEU A 109 -14.93 40.07 10.29
N LYS A 110 -16.12 39.97 10.92
CA LYS A 110 -16.58 38.75 11.59
C LYS A 110 -16.87 37.62 10.60
N ASN A 111 -17.42 37.96 9.43
CA ASN A 111 -17.62 37.00 8.34
C ASN A 111 -16.28 36.47 7.83
N GLU A 112 -15.31 37.35 7.56
CA GLU A 112 -13.95 36.99 7.15
C GLU A 112 -13.27 36.09 8.17
N LEU A 113 -13.36 36.41 9.47
CA LEU A 113 -12.82 35.57 10.53
C LEU A 113 -13.38 34.15 10.46
N CYS A 114 -14.71 34.03 10.36
CA CYS A 114 -15.38 32.74 10.27
C CYS A 114 -14.93 31.93 9.04
N ILE A 115 -14.75 32.59 7.89
CA ILE A 115 -14.28 31.95 6.65
C ILE A 115 -12.84 31.45 6.82
N VAL A 116 -11.94 32.28 7.34
CA VAL A 116 -10.53 31.94 7.53
C VAL A 116 -10.38 30.79 8.53
N GLU A 117 -11.11 30.82 9.65
CA GLU A 117 -11.12 29.73 10.63
C GLU A 117 -11.66 28.42 10.04
N ASN A 118 -12.73 28.50 9.24
CA ASN A 118 -13.29 27.33 8.60
C ASN A 118 -12.32 26.71 7.58
N ASN A 119 -11.66 27.54 6.77
CA ASN A 119 -10.64 27.09 5.81
C ASN A 119 -9.45 26.46 6.54
N GLN A 120 -8.98 27.07 7.63
CA GLN A 120 -7.90 26.53 8.45
C GLN A 120 -8.27 25.15 9.04
N ARG A 121 -9.50 24.99 9.52
CA ARG A 121 -10.00 23.70 10.01
C ARG A 121 -10.01 22.65 8.89
N LEU A 122 -10.56 22.99 7.72
CA LEU A 122 -10.63 22.06 6.58
C LEU A 122 -9.24 21.57 6.17
N LEU A 123 -8.27 22.47 6.04
CA LEU A 123 -6.91 22.11 5.65
C LEU A 123 -6.21 21.28 6.74
N ARG A 124 -6.46 21.52 8.03
CA ARG A 124 -5.93 20.67 9.11
C ARG A 124 -6.50 19.26 9.03
N ASP A 125 -7.81 19.12 8.82
CA ASP A 125 -8.46 17.82 8.70
C ASP A 125 -7.92 17.04 7.48
N GLN A 126 -7.71 17.72 6.35
CA GLN A 126 -7.08 17.15 5.16
C GLN A 126 -5.62 16.74 5.41
N ASN A 127 -4.84 17.58 6.08
CA ASN A 127 -3.45 17.27 6.41
C ASN A 127 -3.34 16.03 7.31
N GLN A 128 -4.22 15.93 8.32
CA GLN A 128 -4.31 14.77 9.19
C GLN A 128 -4.68 13.52 8.41
N GLY A 129 -5.70 13.60 7.54
CA GLY A 129 -6.09 12.48 6.67
C GLY A 129 -4.96 12.02 5.74
N ALA A 130 -4.20 12.96 5.17
CA ALA A 130 -3.03 12.67 4.34
C ALA A 130 -1.92 11.99 5.16
N TRP A 131 -1.67 12.44 6.39
CA TRP A 131 -0.69 11.80 7.29
C TRP A 131 -1.07 10.35 7.63
N GLU A 132 -2.33 10.09 7.96
CA GLU A 132 -2.81 8.73 8.24
C GLU A 132 -2.70 7.83 7.03
N GLN A 133 -3.04 8.35 5.85
CA GLN A 133 -2.94 7.61 4.60
C GLN A 133 -1.48 7.30 4.25
N LEU A 134 -0.55 8.23 4.48
CA LEU A 134 0.88 7.96 4.32
C LEU A 134 1.35 6.81 5.22
N ASN A 135 0.93 6.78 6.48
CA ASN A 135 1.29 5.68 7.39
C ASN A 135 0.77 4.34 6.88
N ARG A 136 -0.49 4.27 6.45
CA ARG A 136 -1.08 3.06 5.86
C ARG A 136 -0.30 2.61 4.62
N LEU A 137 0.08 3.54 3.74
CA LEU A 137 0.87 3.22 2.55
C LEU A 137 2.28 2.73 2.88
N GLN A 138 2.93 3.27 3.93
CA GLN A 138 4.22 2.77 4.40
C GLN A 138 4.13 1.33 4.92
N GLU A 139 3.06 0.98 5.65
CA GLU A 139 2.85 -0.41 6.10
C GLU A 139 2.65 -1.38 4.92
N VAL A 140 1.86 -0.98 3.92
CA VAL A 140 1.65 -1.78 2.71
C VAL A 140 2.96 -1.94 1.94
N LYS A 141 3.73 -0.86 1.80
CA LYS A 141 5.05 -0.91 1.17
C LYS A 141 5.96 -1.92 1.86
N PHE A 142 6.07 -1.87 3.18
CA PHE A 142 6.90 -2.78 3.95
C PHE A 142 6.49 -4.24 3.74
N LYS A 143 5.18 -4.54 3.77
CA LYS A 143 4.67 -5.90 3.50
C LYS A 143 5.00 -6.36 2.08
N LEU A 144 4.85 -5.51 1.08
CA LEU A 144 5.20 -5.83 -0.31
C LEU A 144 6.71 -6.10 -0.48
N GLU A 145 7.56 -5.33 0.20
CA GLU A 145 9.02 -5.53 0.18
C GLU A 145 9.40 -6.86 0.84
N LEU A 146 8.77 -7.22 1.96
CA LEU A 146 8.97 -8.51 2.61
C LEU A 146 8.52 -9.67 1.72
N ASP A 147 7.29 -9.61 1.20
CA ASP A 147 6.74 -10.65 0.31
C ASP A 147 7.59 -10.84 -0.96
N LEU A 148 8.17 -9.76 -1.49
CA LEU A 148 9.09 -9.83 -2.63
C LEU A 148 10.41 -10.51 -2.26
N THR A 149 10.96 -10.19 -1.08
CA THR A 149 12.19 -10.80 -0.58
C THR A 149 12.01 -12.31 -0.39
N ASP A 150 10.91 -12.72 0.26
CA ASP A 150 10.58 -14.14 0.46
C ASP A 150 10.43 -14.89 -0.88
N LYS A 151 9.86 -14.24 -1.90
CA LYS A 151 9.71 -14.82 -3.24
C LYS A 151 11.02 -14.94 -3.99
N ASP A 152 11.91 -13.95 -3.86
CA ASP A 152 13.23 -14.00 -4.48
C ASP A 152 14.09 -15.09 -3.81
N GLU A 153 14.03 -15.25 -2.48
CA GLU A 153 14.69 -16.35 -1.76
C GLU A 153 14.15 -17.74 -2.15
N ALA A 154 12.82 -17.87 -2.29
CA ALA A 154 12.20 -19.13 -2.70
C ALA A 154 12.70 -19.59 -4.09
N GLN A 155 12.96 -18.66 -5.01
CA GLN A 155 13.48 -18.98 -6.33
C GLN A 155 14.97 -19.39 -6.31
N ASP A 156 15.75 -18.88 -5.36
CA ASP A 156 17.16 -19.29 -5.23
C ASP A 156 17.32 -20.73 -4.69
N ILE A 157 16.29 -21.24 -4.01
CA ILE A 157 16.26 -22.59 -3.43
C ILE A 157 15.75 -23.64 -4.44
N ASP A 158 14.82 -23.25 -5.32
CA ASP A 158 14.20 -24.11 -6.36
C ASP A 158 15.07 -24.23 -7.63
#